data_AF-A0A1M6KX58-F1
#
_entry.id   AF-A0A1M6KX58-F1
#
_cell.length_a   1.000
_cell.length_b   1.000
_cell.length_c   1.000
_cell.angle_alpha   90.00
_cell.angle_beta   90.00
_cell.angle_gamma   90.00
#
_symmetry.space_group_name_H-M   'P 1'
#
loop_
_entity.id
_entity.type
_entity.pdbx_description
1 polymer ?
#
loop_
_entity_poly.entity_id
_entity_poly.type
_entity_poly.pdbx_seq_one_letter_code
_entity_poly.pdbx_strand_id
1 'polypeptide(L)'
;MTEKGSLQEILAKKKAGLRRMQARQSRVHGRIADYIEQHPNCIKEAMSVVKQRLAGPDRCNAVTREWELILQTWGLERIIAIFRDQDPVTDQLRACSPFVFPADYDGADAKRS
;
A
#
# COMPACT_ATOMS: atom_id res chain seq x y z
N MET A 1 37.36 -25.49 -1.74
CA MET A 1 36.49 -24.99 -0.65
C MET A 1 35.93 -23.64 -1.08
N THR A 2 34.80 -23.59 -1.80
CA THR A 2 34.39 -22.31 -2.45
C THR A 2 32.89 -22.18 -2.71
N GLU A 3 32.03 -22.79 -1.87
CA GLU A 3 30.56 -22.66 -2.02
C GLU A 3 29.90 -21.93 -0.84
N LYS A 4 30.45 -22.04 0.38
CA LYS A 4 29.84 -21.45 1.59
C LYS A 4 29.97 -19.93 1.69
N GLY A 5 31.07 -19.33 1.21
CA GLY A 5 31.25 -17.87 1.20
C GLY A 5 30.30 -17.16 0.23
N SER A 6 30.07 -17.75 -0.94
CA SER A 6 29.15 -17.25 -1.96
C SER A 6 27.70 -17.22 -1.47
N LEU A 7 27.24 -18.26 -0.77
CA LEU A 7 25.85 -18.35 -0.34
C LEU A 7 25.49 -17.34 0.76
N GLN A 8 26.39 -17.10 1.72
CA GLN A 8 26.16 -16.10 2.76
C GLN A 8 26.11 -14.67 2.20
N GLU A 9 26.98 -14.34 1.24
CA GLU A 9 26.95 -13.06 0.55
C GLU A 9 25.67 -12.86 -0.29
N ILE A 10 25.21 -13.91 -0.96
CA ILE A 10 23.94 -13.89 -1.70
C ILE A 10 22.77 -13.64 -0.76
N LEU A 11 22.71 -14.34 0.38
CA LEU A 11 21.67 -14.13 1.39
C LEU A 11 21.70 -12.73 1.98
N ALA A 12 22.90 -12.19 2.26
CA ALA A 12 23.07 -10.82 2.76
C ALA A 12 22.56 -9.78 1.74
N LYS A 13 22.92 -9.93 0.46
CA LYS A 13 22.43 -9.05 -0.62
C LYS A 13 20.91 -9.12 -0.79
N LYS A 14 20.33 -10.33 -0.73
CA LYS A 14 18.86 -10.51 -0.77
C LYS A 14 18.17 -9.83 0.41
N LYS A 15 18.69 -10.01 1.63
CA LYS A 15 18.14 -9.37 2.84
C LYS A 15 18.21 -7.85 2.74
N ALA A 16 19.30 -7.29 2.22
CA ALA A 16 19.43 -5.85 2.01
C ALA A 16 18.44 -5.33 0.95
N GLY A 17 18.22 -6.09 -0.13
CA GLY A 17 17.20 -5.77 -1.13
C GLY A 17 15.78 -5.74 -0.56
N LEU A 18 15.43 -6.76 0.23
CA LEU A 18 14.13 -6.85 0.90
C LEU A 18 13.88 -5.65 1.82
N ARG A 19 14.88 -5.27 2.62
CA ARG A 19 14.79 -4.08 3.49
C ARG A 19 14.55 -2.79 2.72
N ARG A 20 15.23 -2.59 1.59
CA ARG A 20 15.02 -1.42 0.74
C ARG A 20 13.62 -1.39 0.13
N MET A 21 13.12 -2.54 -0.30
CA MET A 21 11.75 -2.67 -0.82
C MET A 21 10.72 -2.35 0.26
N GLN A 22 10.85 -2.92 1.46
CA GLN A 22 9.97 -2.63 2.59
C GLN A 22 9.99 -1.15 2.98
N ALA A 23 11.17 -0.53 3.04
CA ALA A 23 11.29 0.91 3.31
C ALA A 23 10.66 1.78 2.21
N ARG A 24 10.66 1.32 0.95
CA ARG A 24 9.97 2.01 -0.14
C ARG A 24 8.45 1.84 -0.01
N GLN A 25 7.96 0.64 0.25
CA GLN A 25 6.54 0.36 0.44
C GLN A 25 5.97 1.15 1.61
N SER A 26 6.65 1.15 2.77
CA SER A 26 6.25 1.93 3.94
C SER A 26 6.12 3.43 3.63
N ARG A 27 7.06 4.01 2.86
CA ARG A 27 6.97 5.41 2.40
C ARG A 27 5.78 5.65 1.47
N VAL A 28 5.52 4.74 0.54
CA VAL A 28 4.36 4.83 -0.36
C VAL A 28 3.06 4.75 0.43
N HIS A 29 2.93 3.81 1.35
CA HIS A 29 1.74 3.66 2.18
C HIS A 29 1.54 4.88 3.08
N GLY A 30 2.61 5.43 3.66
CA GLY A 30 2.54 6.71 4.41
C GLY A 30 2.00 7.86 3.56
N ARG A 31 2.47 8.00 2.32
CA ARG A 31 1.95 9.04 1.39
C ARG A 31 0.48 8.83 1.04
N ILE A 32 0.04 7.57 0.86
CA ILE A 32 -1.37 7.26 0.65
C ILE A 32 -2.19 7.69 1.87
N ALA A 33 -1.72 7.38 3.09
CA ALA A 33 -2.37 7.78 4.32
C ALA A 33 -2.55 9.30 4.40
N ASP A 34 -1.49 10.05 4.13
CA ASP A 34 -1.52 11.52 4.15
C ASP A 34 -2.41 12.10 3.05
N TYR A 35 -2.42 11.47 1.86
CA TYR A 35 -3.29 11.89 0.76
C TYR A 35 -4.77 11.71 1.11
N ILE A 36 -5.14 10.55 1.69
CA ILE A 36 -6.50 10.25 2.13
C ILE A 36 -6.94 11.24 3.22
N GLU A 37 -6.04 11.55 4.16
CA GLU A 37 -6.29 12.52 5.23
C GLU A 37 -6.57 13.93 4.68
N GLN A 38 -5.82 14.37 3.67
CA GLN A 38 -5.98 15.68 3.05
C GLN A 38 -7.13 15.75 2.04
N HIS A 39 -7.49 14.61 1.42
CA HIS A 39 -8.51 14.53 0.37
C HIS A 39 -9.56 13.45 0.66
N PRO A 40 -10.42 13.59 1.68
CA PRO A 40 -11.39 12.56 2.05
C PRO A 40 -12.34 12.13 0.92
N ASN A 41 -12.57 13.00 -0.06
CA ASN A 41 -13.40 12.70 -1.22
C ASN A 41 -12.82 11.60 -2.12
N CYS A 42 -11.51 11.31 -2.04
CA CYS A 42 -10.87 10.23 -2.82
C CYS A 42 -11.43 8.84 -2.48
N ILE A 43 -12.14 8.69 -1.36
CA ILE A 43 -12.88 7.45 -1.01
C ILE A 43 -13.89 7.09 -2.10
N LYS A 44 -14.57 8.07 -2.71
CA LYS A 44 -15.53 7.83 -3.79
C LYS A 44 -14.85 7.32 -5.05
N GLU A 45 -13.68 7.85 -5.36
CA GLU A 45 -12.86 7.42 -6.49
C GLU A 45 -12.33 6.00 -6.27
N ALA A 46 -11.80 5.72 -5.09
CA ALA A 46 -11.37 4.39 -4.68
C ALA A 46 -12.51 3.36 -4.79
N MET A 47 -13.72 3.73 -4.36
CA MET A 47 -14.90 2.88 -4.52
C MET A 47 -15.24 2.61 -6.00
N SER A 48 -15.08 3.62 -6.86
CA SER A 48 -15.26 3.45 -8.32
C SER A 48 -14.26 2.45 -8.90
N VAL A 49 -12.98 2.56 -8.50
CA VAL A 49 -11.92 1.63 -8.90
C VAL A 49 -12.23 0.21 -8.44
N VAL A 50 -12.68 0.02 -7.20
CA VAL A 50 -13.09 -1.29 -6.68
C VAL A 50 -14.23 -1.88 -7.51
N LYS A 51 -15.27 -1.10 -7.79
CA LYS A 51 -16.41 -1.55 -8.62
C LYS A 51 -16.00 -1.94 -10.03
N GLN A 52 -15.09 -1.19 -10.66
CA GLN A 52 -14.55 -1.54 -11.97
C GLN A 52 -13.77 -2.85 -11.93
N ARG A 53 -12.91 -3.06 -10.92
CA ARG A 53 -12.18 -4.33 -10.73
C ARG A 53 -13.15 -5.50 -10.52
N LEU A 54 -14.22 -5.30 -9.76
CA LEU A 54 -15.26 -6.32 -9.53
C LEU A 54 -16.15 -6.60 -10.75
N ALA A 55 -16.28 -5.66 -11.67
CA ALA A 55 -16.96 -5.88 -12.95
C ALA A 55 -16.07 -6.63 -13.96
N GLY A 56 -14.74 -6.58 -13.76
CA GLY A 56 -13.74 -7.17 -14.64
C GLY A 56 -13.45 -8.66 -14.37
N PRO A 57 -12.38 -9.18 -14.98
CA PRO A 57 -11.93 -10.56 -14.75
C PRO A 57 -11.52 -10.82 -13.29
N ASP A 58 -11.18 -9.77 -12.53
CA ASP A 58 -10.77 -9.85 -11.12
C ASP A 58 -11.95 -9.90 -10.12
N ARG A 59 -13.17 -10.14 -10.59
CA ARG A 59 -14.40 -10.20 -9.76
C ARG A 59 -14.40 -11.20 -8.59
N CYS A 60 -13.53 -12.20 -8.67
CA CYS A 60 -13.37 -13.24 -7.64
C CYS A 60 -12.21 -12.91 -6.67
N ASN A 61 -11.53 -11.78 -6.82
CA ASN A 61 -10.43 -11.42 -5.94
C ASN A 61 -10.96 -11.05 -4.55
N ALA A 62 -10.64 -11.88 -3.56
CA ALA A 62 -11.06 -11.70 -2.17
C ALA A 62 -10.63 -10.34 -1.60
N VAL A 63 -9.44 -9.87 -1.96
CA VAL A 63 -8.90 -8.58 -1.50
C VAL A 63 -9.68 -7.41 -2.08
N THR A 64 -10.13 -7.50 -3.33
CA THR A 64 -10.97 -6.46 -3.94
C THR A 64 -12.33 -6.38 -3.25
N ARG A 65 -12.92 -7.52 -2.88
CA ARG A 65 -14.19 -7.57 -2.11
C ARG A 65 -14.01 -7.07 -0.68
N GLU A 66 -12.86 -7.36 -0.07
CA GLU A 66 -12.54 -6.84 1.26
C GLU A 66 -12.40 -5.31 1.22
N TRP A 67 -11.76 -4.76 0.18
CA TRP A 67 -11.72 -3.31 -0.03
C TRP A 67 -13.10 -2.70 -0.26
N GLU A 68 -14.00 -3.39 -0.98
CA GLU A 68 -15.40 -2.94 -1.11
C GLU A 68 -16.07 -2.81 0.27
N LEU A 69 -15.94 -3.83 1.12
CA LEU A 69 -16.51 -3.83 2.46
C LEU A 69 -15.89 -2.72 3.33
N ILE A 70 -14.55 -2.58 3.33
CA ILE A 70 -13.84 -1.55 4.08
C ILE A 70 -14.34 -0.16 3.68
N LEU A 71 -14.39 0.15 2.38
CA LEU A 71 -14.80 1.47 1.91
C LEU A 71 -16.29 1.78 2.15
N GLN A 72 -17.13 0.76 2.35
CA GLN A 72 -18.55 0.93 2.71
C GLN A 72 -18.77 1.12 4.21
N THR A 73 -17.95 0.48 5.04
CA THR A 73 -18.24 0.31 6.48
C THR A 73 -17.28 1.03 7.41
N TRP A 74 -16.05 1.31 6.98
CA TRP A 74 -15.03 1.90 7.84
C TRP A 74 -15.02 3.42 7.73
N GLY A 75 -14.77 4.09 8.86
CA GLY A 75 -14.46 5.50 8.89
C GLY A 75 -13.07 5.80 8.33
N LEU A 76 -12.87 7.05 7.89
CA LEU A 76 -11.63 7.54 7.28
C LEU A 76 -10.38 7.23 8.12
N GLU A 77 -10.43 7.49 9.43
CA GLU A 77 -9.31 7.26 10.36
C GLU A 77 -8.84 5.80 10.36
N ARG A 78 -9.78 4.86 10.30
CA ARG A 78 -9.48 3.42 10.31
C ARG A 78 -8.86 2.98 8.99
N ILE A 79 -9.28 3.58 7.88
CA ILE A 79 -8.68 3.35 6.55
C ILE A 79 -7.24 3.89 6.53
N ILE A 80 -7.02 5.09 7.02
CA ILE A 80 -5.68 5.69 7.17
C ILE A 80 -4.78 4.80 8.03
N ALA A 81 -5.32 4.25 9.12
CA ALA A 81 -4.58 3.36 10.02
C ALA A 81 -4.05 2.11 9.30
N ILE A 82 -4.79 1.52 8.35
CA ILE A 82 -4.30 0.36 7.56
C ILE A 82 -2.99 0.71 6.84
N PHE A 83 -2.90 1.92 6.28
CA PHE A 83 -1.73 2.36 5.53
C PHE A 83 -0.54 2.74 6.41
N ARG A 84 -0.79 3.12 7.67
CA ARG A 84 0.26 3.40 8.66
C ARG A 84 0.71 2.14 9.41
N ASP A 85 -0.07 1.07 9.32
CA ASP A 85 0.23 -0.23 9.92
C ASP A 85 1.43 -0.92 9.24
N GLN A 86 2.18 -1.68 10.03
CA GLN A 86 3.31 -2.51 9.58
C GLN A 86 3.05 -4.01 9.78
N ASP A 87 1.84 -4.38 10.24
CA ASP A 87 1.46 -5.78 10.40
C ASP A 87 1.46 -6.52 9.04
N PRO A 88 2.15 -7.67 8.93
CA PRO A 88 2.10 -8.51 7.74
C PRO A 88 0.68 -8.94 7.33
N VAL A 89 -0.27 -9.05 8.26
CA VAL A 89 -1.65 -9.45 8.00
C VAL A 89 -2.35 -8.45 7.06
N THR A 90 -2.06 -7.17 7.20
CA THR A 90 -2.65 -6.08 6.41
C THR A 90 -1.81 -5.73 5.17
N ASP A 91 -0.72 -6.46 4.90
CA ASP A 91 0.20 -6.13 3.81
C ASP A 91 -0.42 -6.31 2.43
N GLN A 92 -1.19 -7.39 2.25
CA GLN A 92 -1.87 -7.65 0.99
C GLN A 92 -2.95 -6.58 0.71
N LEU A 93 -3.64 -6.10 1.75
CA LEU A 93 -4.60 -5.00 1.61
C LEU A 93 -3.89 -3.74 1.14
N ARG A 94 -2.81 -3.32 1.81
CA ARG A 94 -2.03 -2.14 1.40
C ARG A 94 -1.48 -2.24 -0.01
N ALA A 95 -0.92 -3.41 -0.37
CA ALA A 95 -0.33 -3.65 -1.69
C ALA A 95 -1.38 -3.60 -2.82
N CYS A 96 -2.62 -4.04 -2.55
CA CYS A 96 -3.72 -4.04 -3.51
C CYS A 96 -4.64 -2.82 -3.38
N SER A 97 -4.14 -1.72 -2.81
CA SER A 97 -4.89 -0.48 -2.59
C SER A 97 -5.67 -0.02 -3.84
N PRO A 98 -6.93 0.42 -3.67
CA PRO A 98 -7.71 1.04 -4.74
C PRO A 98 -7.43 2.55 -4.88
N PHE A 99 -6.63 3.14 -3.98
CA PHE A 99 -6.32 4.57 -4.03
C PHE A 99 -5.28 4.85 -5.10
N VAL A 100 -5.68 5.66 -6.08
CA VAL A 100 -4.78 6.24 -7.06
C VAL A 100 -4.47 7.65 -6.57
N PHE A 101 -3.22 7.88 -6.17
CA PHE A 101 -2.76 9.22 -5.81
C PHE A 101 -1.73 9.69 -6.85
N PRO A 102 -1.62 11.00 -7.11
CA PRO A 102 -0.80 11.53 -8.20
C PRO A 102 0.68 11.13 -8.07
N ALA A 103 1.33 10.85 -9.20
CA ALA A 103 2.74 10.44 -9.21
C ALA A 103 3.68 11.55 -8.70
N ASP A 104 3.23 12.80 -8.78
CA ASP A 104 3.82 14.05 -8.31
C ASP A 104 3.34 14.46 -6.91
N TYR A 105 2.61 13.59 -6.20
CA TYR A 105 2.26 13.87 -4.81
C TYR A 105 3.50 13.77 -3.92
N ASP A 106 4.07 14.94 -3.63
CA ASP A 106 5.27 15.09 -2.81
C ASP A 106 5.02 14.95 -1.29
N GLY A 107 3.74 14.79 -0.88
CA GLY A 107 3.37 14.67 0.52
C GLY A 107 3.69 15.93 1.34
N ALA A 108 3.50 15.86 2.66
CA ALA A 108 3.72 16.99 3.56
C ALA A 108 5.20 17.42 3.72
N ASP A 109 6.15 16.71 3.10
CA ASP A 109 7.58 17.06 3.13
C ASP A 109 7.91 18.33 2.32
N ALA A 110 7.00 18.83 1.48
CA ALA A 110 7.18 20.09 0.74
C ALA A 110 7.08 21.37 1.62
N LYS A 111 6.79 21.24 2.93
CA LYS A 111 6.67 22.39 3.87
C LYS A 111 7.85 22.54 4.86
N ARG A 112 9.05 22.12 4.48
CA ARG A 112 10.30 22.53 5.15
C ARG A 112 11.24 23.17 4.14
N SER A 113 10.92 24.39 3.73
CA SER A 113 11.89 25.38 3.22
C SER A 113 12.10 26.43 4.30
#